data_AF-A0A7C0Z4M3-F1
#
_entry.id   AF-A0A7C0Z4M3-F1
#
_cell.length_a   1.000
_cell.length_b   1.000
_cell.length_c   1.000
_cell.angle_alpha   90.00
_cell.angle_beta   90.00
_cell.angle_gamma   90.00
#
_symmetry.space_group_name_H-M   'P 1'
#
loop_
_entity.id
_entity.type
_entity.pdbx_description
1 polymer ?
#
loop_
_entity_poly.entity_id
_entity_poly.type
_entity_poly.pdbx_seq_one_letter_code
_entity_poly.pdbx_strand_id
1 'polypeptide(L)' 'TGDGAVVKFQPLRPVCIEEYKQFPELGRFAVRDMGTTIAAGIVREITQKG' A
#
# COMPACT_ATOMS: atom_id res chain seq x y z
N THR A 1 19.29 -2.71 4.81
CA THR A 1 17.90 -2.49 4.35
C THR A 1 17.65 -3.36 3.16
N GLY A 2 16.50 -4.02 3.07
CA GLY A 2 16.20 -4.98 2.00
C GLY A 2 15.19 -6.05 2.38
N ASP A 3 14.72 -6.07 3.62
CA ASP A 3 13.72 -7.04 4.07
C ASP A 3 12.38 -6.79 3.37
N GLY A 4 11.79 -7.87 2.86
CA GLY A 4 10.44 -7.89 2.32
C GLY A 4 9.47 -8.46 3.34
N ALA A 5 8.28 -7.87 3.44
CA ALA A 5 7.23 -8.35 4.33
C ALA A 5 5.86 -8.25 3.65
N VAL A 6 4.94 -9.12 4.06
CA VAL A 6 3.51 -8.98 3.80
C VAL A 6 2.87 -8.41 5.06
N VAL A 7 2.20 -7.28 4.93
CA VAL A 7 1.66 -6.53 6.06
C VAL A 7 0.22 -6.12 5.79
N LYS A 8 -0.59 -6.04 6.85
CA LYS A 8 -1.95 -5.50 6.79
C LYS A 8 -1.92 -4.04 7.18
N PHE A 9 -2.48 -3.18 6.32
CA PHE A 9 -2.63 -1.75 6.61
C PHE A 9 -4.09 -1.41 6.92
N GLN A 10 -4.29 -0.51 7.87
CA GLN A 10 -5.56 0.17 8.10
C GLN A 10 -5.34 1.67 7.80
N PRO A 11 -5.97 2.24 6.78
CA PRO A 11 -5.87 3.67 6.51
C PRO A 11 -6.59 4.48 7.60
N LEU A 12 -6.00 5.61 7.98
CA LEU A 12 -6.57 6.53 8.98
C LEU A 12 -7.71 7.40 8.44
N ARG A 13 -7.78 7.55 7.11
CA ARG A 13 -8.80 8.30 6.38
C ARG A 13 -9.27 7.47 5.19
N PRO A 14 -10.48 7.70 4.66
CA PRO A 14 -10.92 7.05 3.43
C PRO A 14 -9.93 7.30 2.30
N VAL A 15 -9.51 6.22 1.64
CA VAL A 15 -8.60 6.24 0.50
C VAL A 15 -9.13 5.30 -0.57
N CYS A 16 -9.03 5.71 -1.83
CA CYS A 16 -9.31 4.84 -2.96
C CYS A 16 -8.03 4.10 -3.32
N ILE A 17 -8.09 2.77 -3.33
CA ILE A 17 -6.95 1.91 -3.65
C ILE A 17 -7.49 0.63 -4.30
N GLU A 18 -6.71 0.03 -5.20
CA GLU A 18 -7.11 -1.19 -5.90
C GLU A 18 -6.04 -2.28 -5.78
N GLU A 19 -6.42 -3.53 -6.03
CA GLU A 19 -5.45 -4.62 -6.15
C GLU A 19 -4.53 -4.37 -7.35
N TYR A 20 -3.22 -4.53 -7.13
CA TYR A 20 -2.21 -4.28 -8.16
C TYR A 20 -2.42 -5.09 -9.44
N LYS A 21 -2.96 -6.32 -9.32
CA LYS A 21 -3.23 -7.19 -10.47
C LYS A 21 -4.38 -6.68 -11.35
N GLN A 22 -5.29 -5.89 -10.79
CA GLN A 22 -6.48 -5.38 -11.49
C GLN A 22 -6.23 -3.96 -12.03
N PHE A 23 -5.71 -3.07 -11.17
CA PHE A 23 -5.37 -1.69 -11.51
C PHE A 23 -3.97 -1.35 -10.97
N PRO A 24 -2.90 -1.59 -11.76
CA PRO A 24 -1.52 -1.38 -11.33
C PRO A 24 -1.23 0.06 -10.86
N GLU A 25 -1.89 1.05 -11.45
CA GLU A 25 -1.71 2.48 -11.15
C GLU A 25 -2.24 2.84 -9.75
N LEU A 26 -3.32 2.19 -9.31
CA LEU A 26 -3.93 2.39 -7.99
C LEU A 26 -3.44 1.39 -6.94
N GLY A 27 -2.68 0.37 -7.34
CA GLY A 27 -2.16 -0.67 -6.44
C GLY A 27 -0.71 -0.48 -6.01
N ARG A 28 0.01 0.55 -6.48
CA ARG A 28 1.39 0.87 -6.05
C ARG A 28 1.39 2.00 -5.04
N PHE A 29 2.23 1.90 -4.00
CA PHE A 29 2.35 2.95 -3.00
C PHE A 29 3.78 3.07 -2.46
N ALA A 30 4.08 4.25 -1.90
CA ALA A 30 5.30 4.52 -1.15
C ALA A 30 4.94 4.86 0.30
N VAL A 31 5.71 4.34 1.25
CA VAL A 31 5.60 4.69 2.66
C VAL A 31 6.65 5.76 2.95
N ARG A 32 6.20 6.88 3.51
CA ARG A 32 7.05 8.02 3.83
C ARG A 32 6.93 8.36 5.30
N ASP A 33 8.06 8.64 5.93
CA ASP A 33 8.15 9.18 7.28
C ASP A 33 9.11 10.36 7.28
N MET A 34 8.69 11.46 7.90
CA MET A 34 9.46 12.73 7.97
C MET A 34 10.09 13.16 6.63
N GLY A 35 9.34 13.07 5.53
CA GLY A 35 9.77 13.49 4.18
C GLY A 35 10.63 12.48 3.42
N THR A 36 11.08 11.42 4.09
CA THR A 36 11.92 10.36 3.51
C THR A 36 11.08 9.16 3.12
N THR A 37 11.36 8.55 1.97
CA THR A 37 10.73 7.29 1.57
C THR A 37 11.43 6.14 2.29
N ILE A 38 10.69 5.44 3.14
CA ILE A 38 11.23 4.34 3.97
C ILE A 38 10.89 2.96 3.39
N ALA A 39 9.83 2.84 2.58
CA ALA A 39 9.46 1.61 1.91
C ALA A 39 8.64 1.89 0.63
N ALA A 40 8.54 0.88 -0.23
CA ALA A 40 7.64 0.86 -1.38
C ALA A 40 6.95 -0.51 -1.45
N GLY A 41 5.73 -0.54 -1.97
CA GLY A 41 4.91 -1.75 -1.96
C GLY A 41 3.84 -1.78 -3.03
N ILE A 42 3.23 -2.96 -3.15
CA ILE A 42 2.05 -3.20 -3.97
C ILE A 42 0.92 -3.79 -3.13
N VAL A 43 -0.33 -3.45 -3.46
CA VAL A 43 -1.52 -4.01 -2.82
C VAL A 43 -1.76 -5.41 -3.36
N ARG A 44 -1.80 -6.38 -2.44
CA ARG A 44 -2.05 -7.79 -2.74
C ARG A 44 -3.53 -8.15 -2.69
N GLU A 45 -4.25 -7.64 -1.69
CA GLU A 45 -5.65 -7.97 -1.40
C GLU A 45 -6.30 -6.81 -0.62
N ILE A 46 -7.60 -6.57 -0.86
CA ILE A 46 -8.42 -5.63 -0.08
C ILE A 46 -9.37 -6.41 0.84
N THR A 47 -9.03 -6.47 2.13
CA THR A 47 -9.78 -7.27 3.12
C THR A 47 -11.11 -6.66 3.56
N GLN A 48 -11.33 -5.35 3.34
CA GLN A 48 -12.56 -4.67 3.73
C GLN A 48 -12.89 -3.61 2.68
N LYS A 49 -14.12 -3.66 2.17
CA LYS A 49 -14.69 -2.65 1.27
C LYS A 49 -15.73 -1.88 2.06
N GLY A 50 -15.64 -0.55 2.00
CA GLY A 50 -16.65 0.37 2.55
C GLY A 50 -17.89 0.41 1.69
#